data_AF-A0A7S1VJY5-F1
#
_entry.id   AF-A0A7S1VJY5-F1
#
_cell.length_a   1.000
_cell.length_b   1.000
_cell.length_c   1.000
_cell.angle_alpha   90.00
_cell.angle_beta   90.00
_cell.angle_gamma   90.00
#
_symmetry.space_group_name_H-M   'P 1'
#
loop_
_entity.id
_entity.type
_entity.pdbx_description
1 polymer ?
#
loop_
_entity_poly.entity_id
_entity_poly.type
_entity_poly.pdbx_seq_one_letter_code
_entity_poly.pdbx_strand_id
1 'polypeptide(L)'
;ITAWATLLSIIHRTLAVKGFKGMAAGMCLNSKPHSMLVSALGLLLVFRTNSAYQRFTEGRKIWEKILSVSRNMSRLGSLYESDIGRDRTQRVSRLLAAFPYLLRHHIQPQCLTGSEKEDASATCNAILLHDPSREAIGLGQRAGRVVREHSHAIGGQPSTHDCW
;
A
#
# COMPACT_ATOMS: atom_id res chain seq x y z
N ILE A 1 -15.83 -9.15 24.88
CA ILE A 1 -17.29 -9.33 25.09
C ILE A 1 -17.61 -10.29 26.23
N THR A 2 -17.06 -11.51 26.24
CA THR A 2 -17.32 -12.50 27.30
C THR A 2 -16.89 -12.05 28.70
N ALA A 3 -15.74 -11.39 28.84
CA ALA A 3 -15.25 -10.89 30.13
C ALA A 3 -16.16 -9.83 30.78
N TRP A 4 -16.79 -8.96 29.98
CA TRP A 4 -17.72 -7.95 30.49
C TRP A 4 -19.07 -8.58 30.85
N ALA A 5 -19.50 -9.58 30.08
CA ALA A 5 -20.70 -10.35 30.36
C ALA A 5 -20.56 -11.16 31.66
N THR A 6 -19.40 -11.79 31.91
CA THR A 6 -19.14 -12.50 33.17
C THR A 6 -19.04 -11.53 34.35
N LEU A 7 -18.37 -10.39 34.18
CA LEU A 7 -18.29 -9.33 35.18
C LEU A 7 -19.68 -8.83 35.60
N LEU A 8 -20.54 -8.48 34.63
CA LEU A 8 -21.92 -8.07 34.91
C LEU A 8 -22.74 -9.17 35.58
N SER A 9 -22.56 -10.43 35.17
CA SER A 9 -23.26 -11.56 35.78
C SER A 9 -22.84 -11.79 37.24
N ILE A 10 -21.55 -11.64 37.56
CA ILE A 10 -21.00 -11.71 38.92
C ILE A 10 -21.49 -10.52 39.76
N ILE A 11 -21.48 -9.31 39.20
CA ILE A 11 -21.98 -8.10 39.88
C ILE A 11 -23.48 -8.21 40.18
N HIS A 12 -24.27 -8.68 39.22
CA HIS A 12 -25.71 -8.88 39.42
C HIS A 12 -26.00 -9.95 40.48
N ARG A 13 -25.28 -11.09 40.45
CA ARG A 13 -25.41 -12.13 41.48
C ARG A 13 -25.01 -11.63 42.86
N THR A 14 -23.92 -10.86 42.97
CA THR A 14 -23.45 -10.31 44.25
C THR A 14 -24.37 -9.23 44.81
N LEU A 15 -24.98 -8.40 43.96
CA LEU A 15 -25.99 -7.40 44.34
C LEU A 15 -27.34 -8.03 44.74
N ALA A 16 -27.75 -9.12 44.07
CA ALA A 16 -28.96 -9.87 44.40
C ALA A 16 -28.84 -10.62 45.75
N VAL A 17 -27.64 -11.14 46.07
CA VAL A 17 -27.35 -11.82 47.35
C VAL A 17 -27.26 -10.83 48.52
N LYS A 18 -26.81 -9.58 48.28
CA LYS A 18 -26.73 -8.53 49.31
C LYS A 18 -28.07 -7.81 49.61
N GLY A 19 -29.21 -8.29 49.08
CA GLY A 19 -30.54 -7.80 49.48
C GLY A 19 -30.97 -6.45 48.89
N PHE A 20 -30.20 -5.88 47.94
CA PHE A 20 -30.52 -4.60 47.31
C PHE A 20 -31.52 -4.76 46.14
N LYS A 21 -32.70 -5.35 46.41
CA LYS A 21 -33.75 -5.61 45.41
C LYS A 21 -34.26 -4.34 44.70
N GLY A 22 -34.16 -3.17 45.35
CA GLY A 22 -34.65 -1.89 44.84
C GLY A 22 -33.84 -1.28 43.69
N MET A 23 -32.51 -1.27 43.74
CA MET A 23 -31.67 -0.74 42.64
C MET A 23 -31.55 -1.71 41.46
N ALA A 24 -31.60 -3.03 41.69
CA ALA A 24 -31.58 -4.00 40.60
C ALA A 24 -32.79 -3.84 39.68
N ALA A 25 -33.98 -3.58 40.25
CA ALA A 25 -35.20 -3.31 39.49
C ALA A 25 -35.18 -1.96 38.74
N GLY A 26 -34.47 -0.96 39.26
CA GLY A 26 -34.31 0.36 38.62
C GLY A 26 -33.31 0.40 37.46
N MET A 27 -32.38 -0.56 37.39
CA MET A 27 -31.39 -0.66 36.31
C MET A 27 -31.90 -1.45 35.08
N CYS A 28 -33.05 -2.11 35.18
CA CYS A 28 -33.69 -2.76 34.04
C CYS A 28 -34.41 -1.71 33.19
N LEU A 29 -33.72 -1.16 32.19
CA LEU A 29 -34.37 -0.38 31.13
C LEU A 29 -35.50 -1.21 30.51
N ASN A 30 -36.67 -0.60 30.36
CA ASN A 30 -37.83 -1.22 29.72
C ASN A 30 -37.44 -1.75 28.32
N SER A 31 -37.86 -2.96 27.96
CA SER A 31 -37.49 -3.63 26.70
C SER A 31 -37.90 -2.84 25.44
N LYS A 32 -38.98 -2.04 25.55
CA LYS A 32 -39.54 -1.24 24.45
C LYS A 32 -38.57 -0.19 23.86
N PRO A 33 -38.04 0.78 24.64
CA PRO A 33 -37.07 1.74 24.12
C PRO A 33 -35.77 1.07 23.66
N HIS A 34 -35.34 -0.01 24.32
CA HIS A 34 -34.12 -0.73 23.92
C HIS A 34 -34.25 -1.33 22.50
N SER A 35 -35.38 -1.97 22.19
CA SER A 35 -35.62 -2.55 20.86
C SER A 35 -35.68 -1.47 19.75
N MET A 36 -36.30 -0.32 20.02
CA MET A 36 -36.36 0.78 19.04
C MET A 36 -34.98 1.40 18.81
N LEU A 37 -34.17 1.52 19.86
CA LEU A 37 -32.81 2.05 19.79
C LEU A 37 -31.89 1.12 18.98
N VAL A 38 -31.93 -0.19 19.20
CA VAL A 38 -31.14 -1.16 18.42
C VAL A 38 -31.56 -1.14 16.93
N SER A 39 -32.85 -1.03 16.64
CA SER A 39 -33.35 -0.88 15.28
C SER A 39 -32.83 0.40 14.59
N ALA A 40 -32.92 1.55 15.27
CA ALA A 40 -32.40 2.82 14.76
C ALA A 40 -30.88 2.79 14.54
N LEU A 41 -30.13 2.17 15.45
CA LEU A 41 -28.68 1.97 15.31
C LEU A 41 -28.32 1.08 14.13
N GLY A 42 -29.11 0.03 13.86
CA GLY A 42 -28.93 -0.84 12.69
C GLY A 42 -29.07 -0.07 11.37
N LEU A 43 -30.13 0.74 11.25
CA LEU A 43 -30.35 1.59 10.08
C LEU A 43 -29.22 2.64 9.90
N LEU A 44 -28.84 3.30 11.00
CA LEU A 44 -27.75 4.28 11.01
C LEU A 44 -26.42 3.66 10.59
N LEU A 45 -26.13 2.44 11.06
CA LEU A 45 -24.90 1.72 10.72
C LEU A 45 -24.84 1.42 9.22
N VAL A 46 -25.95 0.95 8.63
CA VAL A 46 -26.02 0.67 7.19
C VAL A 46 -25.80 1.93 6.35
N PHE A 47 -26.40 3.07 6.74
CA PHE A 47 -26.15 4.32 6.03
C PHE A 47 -24.71 4.83 6.20
N ARG A 48 -24.13 4.67 7.39
CA ARG A 48 -22.73 5.04 7.66
C ARG A 48 -21.77 4.19 6.82
N THR A 49 -21.96 2.88 6.79
CA THR A 49 -21.09 1.98 6.03
C THR A 49 -21.27 2.16 4.53
N ASN A 50 -22.48 2.42 4.04
CA ASN A 50 -22.72 2.71 2.62
C ASN A 50 -21.99 3.99 2.18
N SER A 51 -22.12 5.09 2.94
CA SER A 51 -21.42 6.34 2.63
C SER A 51 -19.89 6.19 2.65
N ALA A 52 -19.36 5.44 3.62
CA ALA A 52 -17.92 5.15 3.69
C ALA A 52 -17.46 4.30 2.49
N TYR A 53 -18.26 3.30 2.11
CA TYR A 53 -17.96 2.42 0.98
C TYR A 53 -17.96 3.16 -0.36
N GLN A 54 -18.91 4.08 -0.57
CA GLN A 54 -18.94 4.94 -1.75
C GLN A 54 -17.67 5.78 -1.85
N ARG A 55 -17.27 6.48 -0.77
CA ARG A 55 -16.02 7.26 -0.75
C ARG A 55 -14.78 6.42 -1.06
N PHE A 56 -14.69 5.23 -0.49
CA PHE A 56 -13.58 4.31 -0.77
C PHE A 56 -13.55 3.87 -2.23
N THR A 57 -14.71 3.53 -2.78
CA THR A 57 -14.85 3.09 -4.17
C THR A 57 -14.52 4.21 -5.16
N GLU A 58 -15.02 5.43 -4.91
CA GLU A 58 -14.69 6.61 -5.73
C GLU A 58 -13.19 6.93 -5.66
N GLY A 59 -12.56 6.82 -4.48
CA GLY A 59 -11.11 6.97 -4.33
C GLY A 59 -10.32 5.98 -5.19
N ARG A 60 -10.71 4.70 -5.20
CA ARG A 60 -10.08 3.68 -6.07
C ARG A 60 -10.23 4.00 -7.55
N LYS A 61 -11.44 4.38 -8.00
CA LYS A 61 -11.68 4.77 -9.39
C LYS A 61 -10.79 5.93 -9.84
N ILE A 62 -10.61 6.95 -9.00
CA ILE A 62 -9.75 8.09 -9.30
C ILE A 62 -8.28 7.64 -9.42
N TRP A 63 -7.80 6.82 -8.49
CA TRP A 63 -6.43 6.29 -8.54
C TRP A 63 -6.17 5.43 -9.79
N GLU A 64 -7.12 4.56 -10.14
CA GLU A 64 -7.07 3.75 -11.37
C GLU A 64 -7.02 4.62 -12.63
N LYS A 65 -7.83 5.68 -12.68
CA LYS A 65 -7.84 6.65 -13.79
C LYS A 65 -6.47 7.32 -13.95
N ILE A 66 -5.87 7.76 -12.85
CA ILE A 66 -4.53 8.38 -12.86
C ILE A 66 -3.49 7.41 -13.43
N LEU A 67 -3.45 6.17 -12.94
CA LEU A 67 -2.52 5.16 -13.44
C LEU A 67 -2.73 4.85 -14.93
N SER A 68 -3.99 4.78 -15.38
CA SER A 68 -4.32 4.56 -16.78
C SER A 68 -3.78 5.69 -17.67
N VAL A 69 -4.01 6.94 -17.27
CA VAL A 69 -3.50 8.13 -17.98
C VAL A 69 -1.98 8.15 -18.00
N SER A 70 -1.31 7.90 -16.87
CA SER A 70 0.16 7.84 -16.81
C SER A 70 0.75 6.76 -17.72
N ARG A 71 0.14 5.57 -17.77
CA ARG A 71 0.54 4.50 -18.70
C ARG A 71 0.32 4.89 -20.16
N ASN A 72 -0.78 5.58 -20.45
CA ASN A 72 -1.06 6.07 -21.80
C ASN A 72 -0.03 7.13 -22.23
N MET A 73 0.32 8.06 -21.34
CA MET A 73 1.37 9.05 -21.58
C MET A 73 2.74 8.40 -21.81
N SER A 74 3.08 7.36 -21.05
CA SER A 74 4.32 6.61 -21.26
C SER A 74 4.37 5.92 -22.63
N ARG A 75 3.25 5.32 -23.07
CA ARG A 75 3.13 4.71 -24.40
C ARG A 75 3.24 5.76 -25.51
N LEU A 76 2.58 6.89 -25.34
CA LEU A 76 2.63 7.99 -26.29
C LEU A 76 4.07 8.53 -26.43
N GLY A 77 4.78 8.70 -25.32
CA GLY A 77 6.19 9.11 -25.34
C GLY A 77 7.09 8.11 -26.08
N SER A 78 6.80 6.81 -25.99
CA SER A 78 7.55 5.77 -26.71
C SER A 78 7.22 5.75 -28.20
N LEU A 79 5.97 6.06 -28.58
CA LEU A 79 5.56 6.09 -30.00
C LEU A 79 6.19 7.26 -30.76
N TYR A 80 6.31 8.42 -30.12
CA TYR A 80 6.90 9.64 -30.71
C TYR A 80 8.41 9.78 -30.42
N GLU A 81 9.07 8.70 -30.02
CA GLU A 81 10.50 8.71 -29.69
C GLU A 81 11.38 9.13 -30.88
N SER A 82 10.98 8.78 -32.11
CA SER A 82 11.66 9.16 -33.36
C SER A 82 11.64 10.66 -33.64
N ASP A 83 10.55 11.36 -33.28
CA ASP A 83 10.37 12.79 -33.58
C ASP A 83 10.91 13.70 -32.47
N ILE A 84 10.76 13.29 -31.21
CA ILE A 84 11.07 14.12 -30.02
C ILE A 84 12.50 13.89 -29.51
N GLY A 85 13.07 12.72 -29.82
CA GLY A 85 14.39 12.28 -29.36
C GLY A 85 14.36 11.54 -28.02
N ARG A 86 15.16 10.46 -27.93
CA ARG A 86 15.13 9.49 -26.82
C ARG A 86 15.35 10.13 -25.44
N ASP A 87 16.25 11.10 -25.34
CA ASP A 87 16.57 11.79 -24.09
C ASP A 87 15.35 12.48 -23.45
N ARG A 88 14.49 13.08 -24.28
CA ARG A 88 13.29 13.78 -23.79
C ARG A 88 12.22 12.78 -23.35
N THR A 89 11.99 11.74 -24.13
CA THR A 89 11.08 10.64 -23.78
C THR A 89 11.49 9.97 -22.47
N GLN A 90 12.79 9.72 -22.27
CA GLN A 90 13.32 9.12 -21.04
C GLN A 90 13.16 10.04 -19.81
N ARG A 91 13.28 11.36 -19.99
CA ARG A 91 12.97 12.31 -18.91
C ARG A 91 11.49 12.22 -18.52
N VAL A 92 10.58 12.28 -19.50
CA VAL A 92 9.14 12.22 -19.24
C VAL A 92 8.75 10.91 -18.56
N SER A 93 9.30 9.77 -18.97
CA SER A 93 9.02 8.49 -18.32
C SER A 93 9.51 8.44 -16.86
N ARG A 94 10.69 9.02 -16.58
CA ARG A 94 11.20 9.18 -15.20
C ARG A 94 10.28 10.07 -14.36
N LEU A 95 9.79 11.18 -14.90
CA LEU A 95 8.83 12.03 -14.19
C LEU A 95 7.50 11.31 -13.94
N LEU A 96 6.99 10.56 -14.92
CA LEU A 96 5.77 9.76 -14.76
C LEU A 96 5.93 8.66 -13.70
N ALA A 97 7.13 8.09 -13.54
CA ALA A 97 7.44 7.13 -12.50
C ALA A 97 7.54 7.77 -11.10
N ALA A 98 8.01 9.02 -11.02
CA ALA A 98 8.12 9.78 -9.76
C ALA A 98 6.76 10.38 -9.29
N PHE A 99 5.85 10.67 -10.23
CA PHE A 99 4.54 11.25 -9.96
C PHE A 99 3.71 10.57 -8.86
N PRO A 100 3.51 9.23 -8.83
CA PRO A 100 2.71 8.58 -7.78
C PRO A 100 3.28 8.76 -6.36
N TYR A 101 4.60 8.87 -6.22
CA TYR A 101 5.27 9.11 -4.94
C TYR A 101 4.98 10.52 -4.43
N LEU A 102 5.10 11.52 -5.32
CA LEU A 102 4.75 12.91 -5.01
C LEU A 102 3.26 13.06 -4.68
N LEU A 103 2.40 12.37 -5.43
CA LEU A 103 0.95 12.40 -5.21
C LEU A 103 0.57 11.79 -3.86
N ARG A 104 1.20 10.68 -3.45
CA ARG A 104 1.01 10.09 -2.12
C ARG A 104 1.38 11.07 -1.01
N HIS A 105 2.53 11.72 -1.14
CA HIS A 105 3.00 12.72 -0.16
C HIS A 105 2.05 13.93 -0.09
N HIS A 106 1.55 14.39 -1.24
CA HIS A 106 0.60 15.50 -1.31
C HIS A 106 -0.75 15.21 -0.64
N ILE A 107 -1.28 13.99 -0.77
CA ILE A 107 -2.58 13.60 -0.21
C ILE A 107 -2.49 13.30 1.30
N GLN A 108 -1.31 12.91 1.81
CA GLN A 108 -1.09 12.53 3.22
C GLN A 108 -0.08 13.44 3.94
N PRO A 109 -0.37 14.74 4.13
CA PRO A 109 0.59 15.66 4.76
C PRO A 109 0.82 15.39 6.26
N GLN A 110 -0.08 14.67 6.94
CA GLN A 110 -0.11 14.54 8.41
C GLN A 110 0.53 13.26 8.98
N CYS A 111 1.02 12.33 8.15
CA CYS A 111 1.79 11.19 8.68
C CYS A 111 3.25 11.54 9.02
N LEU A 112 3.72 12.75 8.71
CA LEU A 112 5.09 13.22 9.00
C LEU A 112 5.21 14.08 10.26
N THR A 113 4.16 14.15 11.07
CA THR A 113 4.20 14.79 12.39
C THR A 113 4.65 13.78 13.43
N GLY A 114 5.96 13.53 13.54
CA GLY A 114 6.51 12.76 14.66
C GLY A 114 8.00 12.43 14.60
N SER A 115 8.54 11.92 13.47
CA SER A 115 9.85 11.23 13.55
C SER A 115 10.82 11.41 12.37
N GLU A 116 10.52 12.19 11.32
CA GLU A 116 11.36 12.13 10.09
C GLU A 116 11.57 13.51 9.44
N LYS A 117 11.74 14.58 10.22
CA LYS A 117 12.15 15.88 9.66
C LYS A 117 13.63 15.90 9.23
N GLU A 118 14.48 15.04 9.78
CA GLU A 118 15.88 14.88 9.33
C GLU A 118 15.99 13.95 8.11
N ASP A 119 15.14 12.92 8.01
CA ASP A 119 15.19 11.96 6.90
C ASP A 119 14.46 12.44 5.64
N ALA A 120 13.56 13.42 5.73
CA ALA A 120 12.83 13.93 4.56
C ALA A 120 13.73 14.67 3.56
N SER A 121 14.82 15.33 4.01
CA SER A 121 15.77 15.98 3.10
C SER A 121 16.73 14.96 2.45
N ALA A 122 17.16 13.93 3.20
CA ALA A 122 17.97 12.83 2.70
C ALA A 122 17.20 11.90 1.75
N THR A 123 15.91 11.68 2.03
CA THR A 123 15.04 10.77 1.27
C THR A 123 14.49 11.42 0.00
N CYS A 124 14.32 12.75 -0.04
CA CYS A 124 14.07 13.46 -1.31
C CYS A 124 15.19 13.22 -2.33
N ASN A 125 16.44 13.02 -1.88
CA ASN A 125 17.55 12.60 -2.74
C ASN A 125 17.60 11.07 -2.98
N ALA A 126 17.09 10.25 -2.05
CA ALA A 126 17.05 8.79 -2.20
C ALA A 126 15.88 8.27 -3.09
N ILE A 127 14.72 8.94 -3.06
CA ILE A 127 13.57 8.64 -3.93
C ILE A 127 13.85 9.05 -5.38
N LEU A 128 14.85 9.92 -5.60
CA LEU A 128 15.16 10.43 -6.93
C LEU A 128 15.77 9.39 -7.89
N LEU A 129 16.16 8.17 -7.49
CA LEU A 129 16.72 7.23 -8.47
C LEU A 129 16.81 5.74 -8.06
N HIS A 130 15.70 5.07 -7.74
CA HIS A 130 15.66 3.61 -8.00
C HIS A 130 15.42 3.40 -9.50
N ASP A 131 16.47 3.65 -10.30
CA ASP A 131 16.46 3.46 -11.74
C ASP A 131 16.71 1.97 -12.05
N PRO A 132 15.68 1.17 -12.42
CA PRO A 132 15.87 -0.24 -12.76
C PRO A 132 16.76 -0.43 -14.00
N SER A 133 17.06 0.64 -14.76
CA SER A 133 17.99 0.56 -15.89
C SER A 133 19.45 0.47 -15.47
N ARG A 134 19.83 0.88 -14.25
CA ARG A 134 21.21 0.66 -13.74
C ARG A 134 21.51 -0.80 -13.44
N GLU A 135 20.52 -1.56 -12.95
CA GLU A 135 20.68 -3.02 -12.76
C GLU A 135 20.74 -3.75 -14.10
N ALA A 136 19.93 -3.34 -15.09
CA ALA A 136 19.96 -3.93 -16.43
C ALA A 136 21.30 -3.68 -17.17
N ILE A 137 21.89 -2.48 -17.04
CA ILE A 137 23.21 -2.16 -17.63
C ILE A 137 24.34 -2.91 -16.91
N GLY A 138 24.24 -3.10 -15.59
CA GLY A 138 25.20 -3.90 -14.81
C GLY A 138 25.15 -5.40 -15.13
N LEU A 139 23.96 -5.95 -15.34
CA LEU A 139 23.77 -7.34 -15.75
C LEU A 139 24.24 -7.59 -17.19
N GLY A 140 24.04 -6.65 -18.12
CA GLY A 140 24.57 -6.72 -19.48
C GLY A 140 26.11 -6.68 -19.54
N GLN A 141 26.75 -5.81 -18.75
CA GLN A 141 28.22 -5.72 -18.69
C GLN A 141 28.86 -6.92 -17.97
N ARG A 142 28.19 -7.49 -16.96
CA ARG A 142 28.67 -8.68 -16.24
C ARG A 142 28.51 -9.96 -17.07
N ALA A 143 27.41 -10.10 -17.82
CA ALA A 143 27.23 -11.18 -18.79
C ALA A 143 28.25 -11.10 -19.95
N GLY A 144 28.53 -9.91 -20.47
CA GLY A 144 29.54 -9.70 -21.51
C GLY A 144 30.98 -9.97 -21.05
N ARG A 145 31.28 -9.78 -19.77
CA ARG A 145 32.59 -10.10 -19.17
C ARG A 145 32.78 -11.61 -19.00
N VAL A 146 31.76 -12.32 -18.51
CA VAL A 146 31.79 -13.79 -18.33
C VAL A 146 31.92 -14.52 -19.68
N VAL A 147 31.22 -14.06 -20.73
CA VAL A 147 31.36 -14.64 -22.08
C VAL A 147 32.76 -14.40 -22.67
N ARG A 148 33.40 -13.25 -22.38
CA ARG A 148 34.76 -12.94 -22.85
C ARG A 148 35.84 -13.74 -22.11
N GLU A 149 35.65 -14.01 -20.81
CA GLU A 149 36.53 -14.89 -20.02
C GLU A 149 36.40 -16.36 -20.43
N HIS A 150 35.21 -16.85 -20.79
CA HIS A 150 35.04 -18.21 -21.30
C HIS A 150 35.64 -18.42 -22.70
N SER A 151 35.63 -17.40 -23.56
CA SER A 151 36.21 -17.50 -24.91
C SER A 151 37.75 -17.59 -24.90
N HIS A 152 38.41 -16.99 -23.91
CA HIS A 152 39.86 -17.14 -23.72
C HIS A 152 40.29 -18.48 -23.10
N ALA A 153 39.38 -19.19 -22.43
CA ALA A 153 39.66 -20.50 -21.83
C ALA A 153 39.52 -21.68 -22.81
N ILE A 154 38.85 -21.49 -23.96
CA ILE A 154 38.59 -22.55 -24.96
C ILE A 154 39.65 -22.55 -26.10
N GLY A 155 40.56 -21.58 -26.12
CA GLY A 155 41.65 -21.51 -27.12
C GLY A 155 42.87 -22.38 -26.83
N GLY A 156 42.87 -23.18 -25.76
CA GLY A 156 44.04 -23.94 -25.34
C GLY A 156 43.70 -25.27 -24.70
N GLN A 157 43.41 -26.30 -25.52
CA GLN A 157 43.61 -27.67 -25.08
C GLN A 157 44.26 -28.49 -26.21
N PRO A 158 45.41 -29.13 -25.94
CA PRO A 158 46.14 -29.92 -26.92
C PRO A 158 45.51 -31.29 -27.12
N SER A 159 45.76 -31.85 -28.31
CA SER A 159 45.47 -33.21 -28.73
C SER A 159 45.99 -34.26 -27.74
N THR A 160 45.20 -35.32 -27.50
CA THR A 160 45.58 -36.73 -27.24
C THR A 160 44.29 -37.48 -26.86
N HIS A 161 43.79 -38.40 -27.68
CA HIS A 161 44.13 -39.83 -27.72
C HIS A 161 43.57 -40.65 -26.55
N ASP A 162 42.74 -41.63 -26.94
CA ASP A 162 42.63 -42.99 -26.41
C ASP A 162 41.69 -43.34 -25.25
N CYS A 163 40.89 -44.38 -25.56
CA CYS A 163 40.60 -45.57 -24.77
C CYS A 163 39.39 -45.60 -23.80
N TRP A 164 38.43 -46.44 -24.22
CA TRP A 164 37.36 -47.18 -23.53
C TRP A 164 36.16 -46.40 -22.97
#